data_AF-A0A7S3PSP8-F1
#
_entry.id   AF-A0A7S3PSP8-F1
#
_cell.length_a   1.000
_cell.length_b   1.000
_cell.length_c   1.000
_cell.angle_alpha   90.00
_cell.angle_beta   90.00
_cell.angle_gamma   90.00
#
_symmetry.space_group_name_H-M   'P 1'
#
loop_
_entity.id
_entity.type
_entity.pdbx_description
1 polymer ?
#
loop_
_entity_poly.entity_id
_entity_poly.type
_entity_poly.pdbx_seq_one_letter_code
_entity_poly.pdbx_strand_id
1 'polypeptide(L)'
;EIQIADDVDAACIEAVMPGSAFTTYVTENEDDRNILMKAKGCNVMNVDPSTISEPRRAFDLAALSKYGIKAHGDELVNASPVVKEALRRLFGLHKMLVGDVATEEAVLKHQ
;
A
#
# COMPACT_ATOMS: atom_id res chain seq x y z
N GLU A 1 -1.95 -7.65 -11.18
CA GLU A 1 -0.95 -6.69 -11.67
C GLU A 1 -1.06 -5.41 -10.84
N ILE A 2 0.06 -4.77 -10.53
CA ILE A 2 0.13 -3.48 -9.83
C ILE A 2 0.53 -2.45 -10.87
N GLN A 3 -0.23 -1.37 -10.97
CA GLN A 3 0.06 -0.25 -11.85
C GLN A 3 0.08 1.04 -11.05
N ILE A 4 1.01 1.94 -11.35
CA ILE A 4 1.10 3.27 -10.77
C ILE A 4 1.10 4.25 -11.94
N ALA A 5 0.33 5.33 -11.83
CA ALA A 5 0.04 6.20 -12.98
C ALA A 5 1.21 7.12 -13.38
N ASP A 6 2.07 7.47 -12.42
CA ASP A 6 3.19 8.40 -12.61
C ASP A 6 4.52 7.75 -12.19
N ASP A 7 5.56 7.94 -12.99
CA ASP A 7 6.88 7.32 -12.79
C ASP A 7 7.58 7.83 -11.51
N VAL A 8 7.35 9.09 -11.12
CA VAL A 8 7.91 9.67 -9.88
C VAL A 8 7.24 9.05 -8.67
N ASP A 9 5.92 8.91 -8.72
CA ASP A 9 5.15 8.25 -7.66
C ASP A 9 5.53 6.75 -7.58
N ALA A 10 5.81 6.10 -8.72
CA ALA A 10 6.28 4.72 -8.77
C ALA A 10 7.65 4.56 -8.10
N ALA A 11 8.61 5.43 -8.40
CA ALA A 11 9.93 5.41 -7.77
C ALA A 11 9.85 5.64 -6.25
N CYS A 12 8.96 6.52 -5.79
CA CYS A 12 8.72 6.74 -4.36
C CYS A 12 8.17 5.48 -3.68
N ILE A 13 7.20 4.81 -4.31
CA ILE A 13 6.59 3.58 -3.79
C ILE A 13 7.61 2.42 -3.78
N GLU A 14 8.42 2.28 -4.83
CA GLU A 14 9.49 1.26 -4.87
C GLU A 14 10.56 1.50 -3.81
N ALA A 15 10.91 2.77 -3.51
CA ALA A 15 11.91 3.09 -2.50
C ALA A 15 11.49 2.72 -1.07
N VAL A 16 10.18 2.71 -0.78
CA VAL A 16 9.63 2.41 0.55
C VAL A 16 9.15 0.97 0.69
N MET A 17 8.81 0.31 -0.43
CA MET A 17 8.43 -1.09 -0.43
C MET A 17 9.68 -1.98 -0.44
N PRO A 18 9.79 -2.96 0.48
CA PRO A 18 10.84 -3.95 0.37
C PRO A 18 10.64 -4.80 -0.89
N GLY A 19 11.71 -5.31 -1.50
CA GLY A 19 11.62 -6.17 -2.70
C GLY A 19 10.74 -7.43 -2.52
N SER A 20 10.46 -7.82 -1.27
CA SER A 20 9.48 -8.87 -0.95
C SER A 20 8.05 -8.51 -1.35
N ALA A 21 7.69 -7.22 -1.42
CA ALA A 21 6.37 -6.75 -1.86
C ALA A 21 6.01 -7.24 -3.26
N PHE A 22 6.98 -7.19 -4.18
CA PHE A 22 6.80 -7.56 -5.59
C PHE A 22 6.95 -9.05 -5.87
N THR A 23 7.36 -9.82 -4.87
CA THR A 23 7.57 -11.29 -4.96
C THR A 23 6.62 -12.08 -4.06
N THR A 24 5.65 -11.40 -3.45
CA THR A 24 4.63 -12.04 -2.60
C THR A 24 3.39 -12.42 -3.41
N TYR A 25 2.98 -13.67 -3.30
CA TYR A 25 1.72 -14.17 -3.85
C TYR A 25 0.57 -13.82 -2.91
N VAL A 26 -0.54 -13.38 -3.47
CA VAL A 26 -1.76 -13.07 -2.73
C VAL A 26 -2.85 -14.05 -3.14
N THR A 27 -3.46 -14.71 -2.16
CA THR A 27 -4.55 -15.68 -2.35
C THR A 27 -5.81 -15.21 -1.63
N GLU A 28 -6.98 -15.53 -2.19
CA GLU A 28 -8.27 -15.24 -1.55
C GLU A 28 -8.76 -16.40 -0.66
N ASN A 29 -8.27 -17.63 -0.91
CA ASN A 29 -8.61 -18.84 -0.17
C ASN A 29 -7.42 -19.34 0.67
N GLU A 30 -7.69 -19.81 1.89
CA GLU A 30 -6.70 -20.38 2.80
C GLU A 30 -6.14 -21.72 2.28
N ASP A 31 -6.95 -22.50 1.55
CA ASP A 31 -6.49 -23.76 0.95
C ASP A 31 -5.42 -23.52 -0.13
N ASP A 32 -5.64 -22.53 -1.00
CA ASP A 32 -4.66 -22.14 -2.03
C ASP A 32 -3.38 -21.61 -1.41
N ARG A 33 -3.49 -20.82 -0.32
CA ARG A 33 -2.33 -20.42 0.48
C ARG A 33 -1.56 -21.64 0.98
N ASN A 34 -2.24 -22.63 1.53
CA ASN A 34 -1.60 -23.83 2.08
C ASN A 34 -0.90 -24.67 0.99
N ILE A 35 -1.43 -24.68 -0.23
CA ILE A 35 -0.79 -25.31 -1.38
C ILE A 35 0.49 -24.55 -1.76
N LEU A 36 0.41 -23.22 -1.89
CA LEU A 36 1.55 -22.39 -2.28
C LEU A 36 2.66 -22.34 -1.21
N MET A 37 2.32 -22.36 0.07
CA MET A 37 3.28 -22.41 1.18
C MET A 37 4.11 -23.71 1.19
N LYS A 38 3.63 -24.79 0.57
CA LYS A 38 4.40 -26.04 0.40
C LYS A 38 5.44 -25.92 -0.72
N ALA A 39 5.29 -24.97 -1.65
CA ALA A 39 6.31 -24.66 -2.64
C ALA A 39 7.43 -23.86 -1.95
N LYS A 40 8.66 -24.38 -2.00
CA LYS A 40 9.80 -23.71 -1.33
C LYS A 40 10.09 -22.35 -1.97
N GLY A 41 10.28 -21.33 -1.12
CA GLY A 41 10.78 -20.01 -1.54
C GLY A 41 9.71 -18.99 -1.93
N CYS A 42 8.42 -19.29 -1.76
CA CYS A 42 7.34 -18.34 -2.02
C CYS A 42 6.93 -17.59 -0.75
N ASN A 43 6.86 -16.26 -0.82
CA ASN A 43 6.13 -15.47 0.16
C ASN A 43 4.65 -15.52 -0.22
N VAL A 44 3.77 -15.92 0.70
CA VAL A 44 2.34 -16.06 0.42
C VAL A 44 1.53 -15.39 1.50
N MET A 45 0.58 -14.54 1.08
CA MET A 45 -0.39 -13.89 1.94
C MET A 45 -1.80 -14.31 1.55
N ASN A 46 -2.62 -14.65 2.55
CA ASN A 46 -4.06 -14.80 2.35
C ASN A 46 -4.77 -13.50 2.72
N VAL A 47 -5.72 -13.09 1.88
CA VAL A 47 -6.62 -11.97 2.13
C VAL A 47 -8.04 -12.43 1.79
N ASP A 48 -8.86 -12.62 2.82
CA ASP A 48 -10.30 -12.87 2.66
C ASP A 48 -11.01 -11.59 2.14
N PRO A 49 -11.60 -11.62 0.93
CA PRO A 49 -12.28 -10.47 0.34
C PRO A 49 -13.43 -9.92 1.20
N SER A 50 -14.08 -10.75 2.01
CA SER A 50 -15.18 -10.35 2.90
C SER A 50 -14.73 -9.46 4.06
N THR A 51 -13.43 -9.45 4.35
CA THR A 51 -12.81 -8.63 5.40
C THR A 51 -12.27 -7.30 4.90
N ILE A 52 -12.31 -7.05 3.58
CA ILE A 52 -11.82 -5.82 2.99
C ILE A 52 -12.77 -4.68 3.38
N SER A 53 -12.20 -3.66 4.00
CA SER A 53 -12.92 -2.46 4.41
C SER A 53 -12.16 -1.22 3.97
N GLU A 54 -12.83 -0.06 4.05
CA GLU A 54 -12.16 1.21 3.83
C GLU A 54 -11.04 1.41 4.87
N PRO A 55 -9.84 1.81 4.44
CA PRO A 55 -8.73 1.99 5.35
C PRO A 55 -9.02 3.18 6.26
N ARG A 56 -8.71 3.03 7.55
CA ARG A 56 -8.75 4.17 8.48
C ARG A 56 -7.62 5.15 8.12
N ARG A 57 -8.00 6.33 7.64
CA ARG A 57 -7.08 7.43 7.36
C ARG A 57 -6.79 8.19 8.65
N ALA A 58 -5.51 8.35 8.98
CA ALA A 58 -5.10 9.16 10.13
C ALA A 58 -5.17 10.67 9.83
N PHE A 59 -5.12 11.04 8.55
CA PHE A 59 -5.00 12.43 8.11
C PHE A 59 -6.04 12.80 7.06
N ASP A 60 -6.60 14.00 7.21
CA ASP A 60 -7.43 14.64 6.19
C ASP A 60 -6.52 15.33 5.15
N LEU A 61 -6.56 14.82 3.90
CA LEU A 61 -5.76 15.37 2.81
C LEU A 61 -6.11 16.82 2.50
N ALA A 62 -7.36 17.26 2.70
CA ALA A 62 -7.75 18.64 2.44
C ALA A 62 -6.97 19.61 3.34
N ALA A 63 -6.80 19.25 4.62
CA ALA A 63 -6.05 20.03 5.59
C ALA A 63 -4.53 20.05 5.29
N LEU A 64 -4.02 19.02 4.63
CA LEU A 64 -2.61 18.85 4.30
C LEU A 64 -2.22 19.36 2.91
N SER A 65 -3.18 19.63 2.03
CA SER A 65 -2.96 20.15 0.68
C SER A 65 -2.07 21.40 0.62
N LYS A 66 -2.20 22.29 1.62
CA LYS A 66 -1.36 23.50 1.76
C LYS A 66 0.13 23.23 2.00
N TYR A 67 0.49 22.00 2.37
CA TYR A 67 1.86 21.53 2.51
C TYR A 67 2.30 20.67 1.32
N GLY A 68 1.57 20.71 0.20
CA GLY A 68 1.93 19.94 -1.00
C GLY A 68 1.64 18.44 -0.91
N ILE A 69 0.94 17.96 0.13
CA ILE A 69 0.47 16.57 0.23
C ILE A 69 -0.78 16.40 -0.62
N LYS A 70 -0.75 15.43 -1.54
CA LYS A 70 -1.79 15.22 -2.57
C LYS A 70 -2.60 13.94 -2.38
N ALA A 71 -2.02 12.89 -1.78
CA ALA A 71 -2.64 11.56 -1.74
C ALA A 71 -2.15 10.70 -0.57
N HIS A 72 -2.88 9.63 -0.28
CA HIS A 72 -2.35 8.50 0.49
C HIS A 72 -1.67 7.48 -0.44
N GLY A 73 -0.67 6.76 0.06
CA GLY A 73 0.15 5.87 -0.77
C GLY A 73 -0.61 4.76 -1.50
N ASP A 74 -1.70 4.23 -0.94
CA ASP A 74 -2.52 3.19 -1.60
C ASP A 74 -3.47 3.73 -2.68
N GLU A 75 -3.65 5.06 -2.77
CA GLU A 75 -4.44 5.72 -3.82
C GLU A 75 -3.68 5.80 -5.14
N LEU A 76 -2.34 5.77 -5.08
CA LEU A 76 -1.46 5.80 -6.24
C LEU A 76 -1.35 4.43 -6.92
N VAL A 77 -1.72 3.36 -6.20
CA VAL A 77 -1.66 1.99 -6.69
C VAL A 77 -3.00 1.61 -7.31
N ASN A 78 -3.00 1.28 -8.60
CA ASN A 78 -4.07 0.58 -9.28
C ASN A 78 -3.82 -0.92 -9.25
N ALA A 79 -4.66 -1.65 -8.51
CA ALA A 79 -4.58 -3.10 -8.34
C ALA A 79 -5.96 -3.63 -7.89
N SER A 80 -6.15 -4.96 -7.89
CA SER A 80 -7.36 -5.56 -7.35
C SER A 80 -7.54 -5.23 -5.86
N PRO A 81 -8.78 -5.19 -5.33
CA PRO A 81 -9.03 -4.87 -3.92
C PRO A 81 -8.22 -5.74 -2.95
N VAL A 82 -8.09 -7.04 -3.27
CA VAL A 82 -7.35 -8.03 -2.49
C VAL A 82 -5.86 -7.70 -2.45
N VAL A 83 -5.27 -7.32 -3.59
CA VAL A 83 -3.85 -6.90 -3.65
C VAL A 83 -3.63 -5.58 -2.94
N LYS A 84 -4.53 -4.59 -3.10
CA LYS A 84 -4.46 -3.34 -2.34
C LYS A 84 -4.49 -3.59 -0.83
N GLU A 85 -5.38 -4.47 -0.38
CA GLU A 85 -5.47 -4.83 1.03
C GLU A 85 -4.22 -5.56 1.53
N ALA A 86 -3.64 -6.46 0.74
CA ALA A 86 -2.35 -7.09 1.05
C ALA A 86 -1.24 -6.04 1.23
N LEU A 87 -1.13 -5.08 0.30
CA LEU A 87 -0.15 -4.00 0.37
C LEU A 87 -0.37 -3.09 1.59
N ARG A 88 -1.62 -2.81 1.96
CA ARG A 88 -1.96 -2.05 3.17
C ARG A 88 -1.56 -2.78 4.44
N ARG A 89 -1.79 -4.10 4.53
CA ARG A 89 -1.49 -4.91 5.71
C ARG A 89 0.01 -5.15 5.88
N LEU A 90 0.72 -5.42 4.78
CA LEU A 90 2.15 -5.72 4.82
C LEU A 90 3.02 -4.46 4.94
N PHE A 91 2.67 -3.39 4.22
CA PHE A 91 3.54 -2.22 4.05
C PHE A 91 2.93 -0.92 4.56
N GLY A 92 1.69 -0.95 5.02
CA GLY A 92 1.07 0.23 5.63
C GLY A 92 0.81 1.37 4.64
N LEU A 93 0.69 1.11 3.33
CA LEU A 93 0.54 2.14 2.30
C LEU A 93 -0.54 3.19 2.59
N HIS A 94 -1.65 2.78 3.21
CA HIS A 94 -2.75 3.67 3.56
C HIS A 94 -2.42 4.71 4.65
N LYS A 95 -1.27 4.58 5.32
CA LYS A 95 -0.74 5.51 6.32
C LYS A 95 0.33 6.42 5.75
N MET A 96 0.77 6.18 4.51
CA MET A 96 1.81 6.95 3.86
C MET A 96 1.17 8.16 3.19
N LEU A 97 1.75 9.33 3.41
CA LEU A 97 1.37 10.57 2.74
C LEU A 97 2.30 10.81 1.56
N VAL A 98 1.74 11.14 0.41
CA VAL A 98 2.50 11.44 -0.80
C VAL A 98 2.22 12.88 -1.22
N GLY A 99 3.26 13.59 -1.62
CA GLY A 99 3.21 14.99 -1.99
C GLY A 99 4.49 15.46 -2.69
N ASP A 100 4.40 16.60 -3.34
CA ASP A 100 5.49 17.14 -4.15
C ASP A 100 6.55 17.87 -3.30
N VAL A 101 6.17 18.28 -2.07
CA VAL A 101 7.06 18.95 -1.10
C VAL A 101 6.77 18.42 0.30
N ALA A 102 7.30 17.24 0.65
CA ALA A 102 7.19 16.74 2.01
C ALA A 102 8.16 17.47 2.94
N THR A 103 7.76 18.61 3.52
CA THR A 103 8.55 19.23 4.60
C THR A 103 8.25 18.51 5.93
N GLU A 104 9.29 18.20 6.71
CA GLU A 104 9.15 17.60 8.05
C GLU A 104 8.21 18.42 8.96
N GLU A 105 8.14 19.75 8.75
CA GLU A 105 7.21 20.65 9.47
C GLU A 105 5.73 20.32 9.26
N ALA A 106 5.34 19.76 8.11
CA ALA A 106 3.97 19.42 7.79
C ALA A 106 3.46 18.20 8.58
N VAL A 107 4.35 17.22 8.82
CA VAL A 107 4.03 15.96 9.49
C VAL A 107 3.99 16.13 11.01
N LEU A 108 4.90 16.92 11.59
CA LEU A 108 5.04 17.06 13.04
C LEU A 108 3.96 17.92 13.72
N LYS A 109 3.28 18.83 12.98
CA LYS A 109 2.24 19.72 13.56
C LYS A 109 0.83 19.13 13.59
N HIS A 110 0.61 17.99 12.94
CA HIS A 110 -0.73 17.38 12.78
C HIS A 110 -0.80 15.89 13.20
N GLN A 111 0.19 15.40 13.95
CA GLN A 111 0.10 14.16 14.74
C GLN A 111 -0.62 14.42 16.07
#